data_AF-M1X1D2-F1
#
_entry.id   AF-M1X1D2-F1
#
_cell.length_a   1.000
_cell.length_b   1.000
_cell.length_c   1.000
_cell.angle_alpha   90.00
_cell.angle_beta   90.00
_cell.angle_gamma   90.00
#
_symmetry.space_group_name_H-M   'P 1'
#
loop_
_entity.id
_entity.type
_entity.pdbx_description
1 polymer ?
#
loop_
_entity_poly.entity_id
_entity_poly.type
_entity_poly.pdbx_seq_one_letter_code
_entity_poly.pdbx_strand_id
1 'polypeptide(L)'
;MELLEIGPNWLLIWVVAWSIKRSALESTLAGIVLGLLQDAITFPNPTHTLGLGLVGITTSLFQKRRFIQEDFISIALIVFGMSVLTETIFAFQLIFVGDRNPKEIWTHYQKIVLASAILSSLWAPVVYYPLNCWWQKLRSVQIAISTKL
;
A
#
# COMPACT_ATOMS: atom_id res chain seq x y z
N MET A 1 -17.59 4.38 5.75
CA MET A 1 -18.75 3.52 5.41
C MET A 1 -18.21 2.13 5.16
N GLU A 2 -18.53 1.21 6.07
CA GLU A 2 -18.06 -0.17 6.04
C GLU A 2 -19.03 -0.98 5.18
N LEU A 3 -18.53 -1.53 4.08
CA LEU A 3 -19.20 -2.65 3.42
C LEU A 3 -18.59 -3.90 4.07
N LEU A 4 -19.37 -4.59 4.91
CA LEU A 4 -19.01 -5.84 5.60
C LEU A 4 -17.95 -5.75 6.72
N GLU A 5 -17.85 -4.62 7.46
CA GLU A 5 -16.74 -4.37 8.44
C GLU A 5 -15.33 -4.40 7.79
N ILE A 6 -15.27 -4.43 6.45
CA ILE A 6 -14.03 -4.52 5.66
C ILE A 6 -13.86 -3.19 4.93
N GLY A 7 -12.98 -2.35 5.47
CA GLY A 7 -12.61 -1.07 4.85
C GLY A 7 -11.51 -1.21 3.79
N PRO A 8 -11.33 -0.20 2.92
CA PRO A 8 -10.15 -0.12 2.07
C PRO A 8 -8.90 0.02 2.94
N ASN A 9 -7.79 -0.59 2.53
CA ASN A 9 -6.53 -0.40 3.18
C ASN A 9 -5.92 0.96 2.75
N TRP A 10 -6.38 2.01 3.41
CA TRP A 10 -5.95 3.40 3.14
C TRP A 10 -4.44 3.59 3.30
N LEU A 11 -3.85 2.95 4.30
CA LEU A 11 -2.42 3.07 4.57
C LEU A 11 -1.59 2.40 3.47
N LEU A 12 -2.05 1.26 2.96
CA LEU A 12 -1.43 0.61 1.80
C LEU A 12 -1.49 1.48 0.56
N ILE A 13 -2.66 2.06 0.25
CA ILE A 13 -2.81 2.97 -0.89
C ILE A 13 -1.82 4.14 -0.76
N TRP A 14 -1.69 4.70 0.44
CA TRP A 14 -0.74 5.78 0.73
C TRP A 14 0.72 5.38 0.53
N VAL A 15 1.13 4.22 1.09
CA VAL A 15 2.48 3.68 0.90
C VAL A 15 2.77 3.49 -0.58
N VAL A 16 1.86 2.84 -1.32
CA VAL A 16 2.05 2.60 -2.75
C VAL A 16 2.17 3.92 -3.51
N ALA A 17 1.23 4.84 -3.32
CA ALA A 17 1.23 6.13 -4.02
C ALA A 17 2.52 6.90 -3.75
N TRP A 18 2.95 6.98 -2.50
CA TRP A 18 4.18 7.69 -2.10
C TRP A 18 5.46 7.05 -2.64
N SER A 19 5.49 5.70 -2.73
CA SER A 19 6.67 4.94 -3.12
C SER A 19 7.01 5.05 -4.62
N ILE A 20 6.06 5.46 -5.47
CA ILE A 20 6.20 5.52 -6.93
C ILE A 20 7.37 6.42 -7.37
N LYS A 21 7.57 7.58 -6.73
CA LYS A 21 8.59 8.57 -7.12
C LYS A 21 9.78 8.65 -6.16
N ARG A 22 9.89 7.70 -5.23
CA ARG A 22 10.88 7.71 -4.14
C ARG A 22 11.84 6.52 -4.22
N SER A 23 12.96 6.64 -3.51
CA SER A 23 13.92 5.56 -3.41
C SER A 23 13.36 4.38 -2.61
N ALA A 24 13.92 3.19 -2.80
CA ALA A 24 13.46 1.98 -2.11
C ALA A 24 13.59 2.11 -0.59
N LEU A 25 14.68 2.71 -0.09
CA LEU A 25 14.89 2.93 1.34
C LEU A 25 13.84 3.88 1.93
N GLU A 26 13.57 5.01 1.27
CA GLU A 26 12.52 5.95 1.70
C GLU A 26 11.13 5.28 1.71
N SER A 27 10.86 4.44 0.71
CA SER A 27 9.60 3.73 0.56
C SER A 27 9.40 2.66 1.64
N THR A 28 10.44 1.87 1.94
CA THR A 28 10.42 0.89 3.03
C THR A 28 10.24 1.58 4.38
N LEU A 29 10.96 2.68 4.63
CA LEU A 29 10.81 3.44 5.88
C LEU A 29 9.39 4.00 6.04
N ALA A 30 8.82 4.57 4.97
CA ALA A 30 7.44 5.03 4.99
C ALA A 30 6.45 3.88 5.27
N GLY A 31 6.67 2.71 4.66
CA GLY A 31 5.89 1.51 4.93
C GLY A 31 5.96 1.03 6.37
N ILE A 32 7.17 0.98 6.95
CA ILE A 32 7.38 0.59 8.36
C ILE A 32 6.71 1.59 9.30
N VAL A 33 6.90 2.90 9.08
CA VAL A 33 6.32 3.94 9.94
C VAL A 33 4.79 3.90 9.89
N LEU A 34 4.21 3.76 8.71
CA LEU A 34 2.75 3.67 8.57
C LEU A 34 2.20 2.36 9.14
N GLY A 35 2.95 1.26 9.07
CA GLY A 35 2.56 0.01 9.71
C GLY A 35 2.64 0.05 11.23
N LEU A 36 3.65 0.71 11.80
CA LEU A 36 3.71 0.94 13.25
C LEU A 36 2.58 1.87 13.71
N LEU A 37 2.24 2.88 12.89
CA LEU A 37 1.09 3.74 13.13
C LEU A 37 -0.22 2.94 13.10
N GLN A 38 -0.36 2.01 12.16
CA GLN A 38 -1.52 1.12 12.08
C GLN A 38 -1.62 0.20 13.31
N ASP A 39 -0.50 -0.39 13.71
CA ASP A 39 -0.40 -1.27 14.88
C ASP A 39 -0.77 -0.51 16.17
N ALA A 40 -0.46 0.79 16.25
CA ALA A 40 -0.84 1.65 17.37
C ALA A 40 -2.35 2.00 17.43
N ILE A 41 -3.03 2.04 16.28
CA ILE A 41 -4.47 2.39 16.20
C ILE A 41 -5.37 1.17 16.35
N THR A 42 -4.96 0.03 15.81
CA THR A 42 -5.83 -1.15 15.66
C THR A 42 -5.57 -2.15 16.78
N PHE A 43 -4.52 -2.97 16.68
CA PHE A 43 -3.93 -3.81 17.73
C PHE A 43 -2.60 -4.36 17.15
N PRO A 44 -1.52 -4.51 17.95
CA PRO A 44 -0.19 -4.83 17.41
C PRO A 44 0.04 -6.33 17.07
N ASN A 45 -0.94 -7.21 17.30
CA ASN A 45 -0.77 -8.65 17.13
C ASN A 45 -1.93 -9.22 16.30
N PRO A 46 -1.72 -9.60 15.01
CA PRO A 46 -0.48 -9.62 14.23
C PRO A 46 0.00 -8.23 13.76
N THR A 47 1.28 -8.10 13.41
CA THR A 47 1.88 -6.80 13.01
C THR A 47 1.67 -6.49 11.53
N HIS A 48 1.07 -5.32 11.25
CA HIS A 48 0.93 -4.77 9.91
C HIS A 48 2.24 -4.16 9.37
N THR A 49 3.19 -3.86 10.27
CA THR A 49 4.51 -3.29 9.94
C THR A 49 5.29 -4.11 8.91
N LEU A 50 5.29 -5.44 9.05
CA LEU A 50 5.99 -6.31 8.10
C LEU A 50 5.36 -6.28 6.70
N GLY A 51 4.02 -6.28 6.64
CA GLY A 51 3.30 -6.21 5.37
C GLY A 51 3.54 -4.89 4.64
N LEU A 52 3.36 -3.76 5.32
CA LEU A 52 3.51 -2.43 4.70
C LEU A 52 4.96 -2.09 4.36
N GLY A 53 5.93 -2.53 5.17
CA GLY A 53 7.35 -2.42 4.83
C GLY A 53 7.70 -3.19 3.55
N LEU A 54 7.17 -4.41 3.39
CA LEU A 54 7.36 -5.21 2.18
C LEU A 54 6.67 -4.58 0.96
N VAL A 55 5.49 -3.99 1.12
CA VAL A 55 4.84 -3.25 0.03
C VAL A 55 5.68 -2.05 -0.43
N GLY A 56 6.26 -1.30 0.51
CA GLY A 56 7.10 -0.14 0.18
C GLY A 56 8.32 -0.53 -0.67
N ILE A 57 9.02 -1.61 -0.28
CA ILE A 57 10.21 -2.05 -1.03
C ILE A 57 9.83 -2.64 -2.38
N THR A 58 8.82 -3.50 -2.46
CA THR A 58 8.43 -4.15 -3.71
C THR A 58 7.90 -3.11 -4.70
N THR A 59 7.06 -2.17 -4.27
CA THR A 59 6.52 -1.11 -5.12
C THR A 59 7.62 -0.25 -5.73
N SER A 60 8.58 0.21 -4.92
CA SER A 60 9.69 1.02 -5.43
C SER A 60 10.59 0.25 -6.40
N LEU A 61 10.77 -1.05 -6.19
CA LEU A 61 11.54 -1.92 -7.10
C LEU A 61 10.80 -2.17 -8.42
N PHE A 62 9.48 -2.40 -8.38
CA PHE A 62 8.66 -2.57 -9.59
C PHE A 62 8.67 -1.31 -10.46
N GLN A 63 8.60 -0.12 -9.85
CA GLN A 63 8.59 1.13 -10.61
C GLN A 63 9.91 1.40 -11.35
N LYS A 64 11.06 1.10 -10.73
CA LYS A 64 12.39 1.34 -11.32
C LYS A 64 12.64 0.57 -12.61
N ARG A 65 11.96 -0.57 -12.81
CA ARG A 65 12.13 -1.40 -14.00
C ARG A 65 11.39 -0.90 -15.25
N ARG A 66 10.79 0.30 -15.21
CA ARG A 66 10.17 0.98 -16.37
C ARG A 66 9.11 0.14 -17.09
N PHE A 67 8.57 -0.88 -16.42
CA PHE A 67 7.55 -1.78 -16.96
C PHE A 67 6.12 -1.25 -16.77
N ILE A 68 6.00 -0.10 -16.10
CA ILE A 68 4.72 0.50 -15.74
C ILE A 68 4.66 1.85 -16.44
N GLN A 69 3.94 1.90 -17.55
CA GLN A 69 3.35 3.16 -18.02
C GLN A 69 2.52 3.66 -16.83
N GLU A 70 2.69 4.93 -16.42
CA GLU A 70 1.99 5.57 -15.28
C GLU A 70 0.48 5.72 -15.53
N ASP A 71 -0.13 4.72 -16.14
CA ASP A 71 -1.54 4.64 -16.46
C ASP A 71 -2.33 4.27 -15.22
N PHE A 72 -3.52 4.86 -15.12
CA PHE A 72 -4.47 4.63 -14.03
C PHE A 72 -4.69 3.14 -13.74
N ILE A 73 -4.72 2.31 -14.79
CA ILE A 73 -4.92 0.85 -14.70
C ILE A 73 -3.73 0.16 -14.02
N SER A 74 -2.50 0.53 -14.37
CA SER A 74 -1.31 -0.08 -13.78
C SER A 74 -1.22 0.19 -12.28
N ILE A 75 -1.58 1.39 -11.84
CA ILE A 75 -1.57 1.77 -10.42
C ILE A 75 -2.62 0.97 -9.65
N ALA A 76 -3.82 0.86 -10.20
CA ALA A 76 -4.86 0.02 -9.63
C ALA A 76 -4.41 -1.45 -9.51
N LEU A 77 -3.75 -1.98 -10.55
CA LEU A 77 -3.25 -3.36 -10.55
C LEU A 77 -2.13 -3.59 -9.52
N ILE A 78 -1.22 -2.63 -9.35
CA ILE A 78 -0.17 -2.70 -8.33
C ILE A 78 -0.82 -2.72 -6.94
N VAL A 79 -1.74 -1.79 -6.64
CA VAL A 79 -2.41 -1.76 -5.34
C VAL A 79 -3.19 -3.04 -5.08
N PHE A 80 -3.85 -3.58 -6.10
CA PHE A 80 -4.52 -4.88 -5.99
C PHE A 80 -3.55 -5.99 -5.58
N GLY A 81 -2.43 -6.14 -6.30
CA GLY A 81 -1.42 -7.17 -5.99
C GLY A 81 -0.77 -6.98 -4.63
N MET A 82 -0.46 -5.73 -4.27
CA MET A 82 0.12 -5.41 -2.95
C MET A 82 -0.86 -5.67 -1.81
N SER A 83 -2.15 -5.41 -2.01
CA SER A 83 -3.20 -5.74 -1.03
C SER A 83 -3.28 -7.24 -0.79
N VAL A 84 -3.26 -8.05 -1.85
CA VAL A 84 -3.24 -9.51 -1.70
C VAL A 84 -1.98 -9.96 -0.93
N LEU A 85 -0.82 -9.38 -1.23
CA LEU A 85 0.43 -9.70 -0.53
C LEU A 85 0.36 -9.37 0.97
N THR A 86 -0.12 -8.18 1.36
CA THR A 86 -0.21 -7.79 2.77
C THR A 86 -1.16 -8.67 3.55
N GLU A 87 -2.33 -8.98 2.97
CA GLU A 87 -3.29 -9.87 3.62
C GLU A 87 -2.71 -11.28 3.74
N THR A 88 -2.00 -11.78 2.73
CA THR A 88 -1.34 -13.10 2.78
C THR A 88 -0.34 -13.17 3.94
N ILE A 89 0.47 -12.12 4.11
CA ILE A 89 1.43 -12.01 5.21
C ILE A 89 0.70 -12.00 6.56
N PHE A 90 -0.38 -11.23 6.67
CA PHE A 90 -1.20 -11.15 7.88
C PHE A 90 -1.82 -12.51 8.24
N ALA A 91 -2.41 -13.21 7.27
CA ALA A 91 -2.96 -14.55 7.46
C ALA A 91 -1.89 -15.56 7.86
N PHE A 92 -0.69 -15.47 7.26
CA PHE A 92 0.43 -16.33 7.63
C PHE A 92 0.90 -16.08 9.07
N GLN A 93 0.99 -14.82 9.50
CA GLN A 93 1.28 -14.49 10.89
C GLN A 93 0.22 -15.04 11.84
N LEU A 94 -1.07 -14.93 11.47
CA LEU A 94 -2.17 -15.44 12.29
C LEU A 94 -2.14 -16.97 12.46
N ILE A 95 -1.78 -17.71 11.41
CA ILE A 95 -1.57 -19.17 11.48
C ILE A 95 -0.39 -19.49 12.40
N PHE A 96 0.70 -18.72 12.33
CA PHE A 96 1.90 -18.96 13.13
C PHE A 96 1.70 -18.68 14.63
N VAL A 97 0.83 -17.72 14.98
CA VAL A 97 0.44 -17.44 16.37
C VAL A 97 -0.38 -18.59 16.97
N GLY A 98 -0.96 -19.47 16.16
CA GLY A 98 -1.48 -20.78 16.60
C GLY A 98 -2.80 -20.77 17.37
N ASP A 99 -3.43 -19.61 17.53
CA ASP A 99 -4.60 -19.43 18.42
C ASP A 99 -5.95 -19.82 17.77
N ARG A 100 -5.98 -20.08 16.44
CA ARG A 100 -7.22 -20.34 15.69
C ARG A 100 -7.05 -21.45 14.65
N ASN A 101 -8.17 -22.13 14.32
CA ASN A 101 -8.18 -23.20 13.33
C ASN A 101 -7.85 -22.65 11.92
N PRO A 102 -6.81 -23.17 11.23
CA PRO A 102 -6.41 -22.68 9.91
C PRO A 102 -7.53 -22.72 8.85
N LYS A 103 -8.48 -23.65 8.97
CA LYS A 103 -9.60 -23.78 8.02
C LYS A 103 -10.61 -22.64 8.13
N GLU A 104 -10.87 -22.14 9.34
CA GLU A 104 -11.73 -20.97 9.56
C GLU A 104 -11.05 -19.68 9.11
N ILE A 105 -9.75 -19.55 9.38
CA ILE A 105 -8.96 -18.42 8.90
C ILE A 105 -9.03 -18.35 7.37
N TRP A 106 -8.86 -19.49 6.67
CA TRP A 106 -8.83 -19.53 5.21
C TRP A 106 -10.15 -19.11 4.54
N THR A 107 -11.29 -19.56 5.06
CA THR A 107 -12.60 -19.22 4.48
C THR A 107 -12.97 -17.75 4.69
N HIS A 108 -12.58 -17.18 5.83
CA HIS A 108 -12.79 -15.76 6.11
C HIS A 108 -11.84 -14.87 5.31
N TYR A 109 -10.57 -15.30 5.23
CA TYR A 109 -9.51 -14.66 4.47
C TYR A 109 -9.88 -14.41 3.00
N GLN A 110 -10.38 -15.43 2.29
CA GLN A 110 -10.69 -15.32 0.86
C GLN A 110 -11.67 -14.18 0.53
N LYS A 111 -12.68 -13.96 1.39
CA LYS A 111 -13.67 -12.88 1.20
C LYS A 111 -13.07 -11.52 1.49
N ILE A 112 -12.34 -11.41 2.61
CA ILE A 112 -11.74 -10.15 3.06
C ILE A 112 -10.71 -9.66 2.06
N VAL A 113 -9.80 -10.54 1.62
CA VAL A 113 -8.71 -10.19 0.70
C VAL A 113 -9.24 -9.64 -0.60
N LEU A 114 -10.22 -10.33 -1.21
CA LEU A 114 -10.75 -9.92 -2.50
C LEU A 114 -11.51 -8.61 -2.39
N ALA A 115 -12.34 -8.44 -1.35
CA ALA A 115 -13.07 -7.20 -1.13
C ALA A 115 -12.12 -6.02 -0.87
N SER A 116 -11.17 -6.19 0.05
CA SER A 116 -10.13 -5.21 0.40
C SER A 116 -9.29 -4.83 -0.82
N ALA A 117 -8.83 -5.81 -1.59
CA ALA A 117 -7.98 -5.59 -2.76
C ALA A 117 -8.73 -4.86 -3.88
N ILE A 118 -9.97 -5.25 -4.18
CA ILE A 118 -10.79 -4.57 -5.20
C ILE A 118 -11.08 -3.14 -4.76
N LEU A 119 -11.51 -2.95 -3.52
CA LEU A 119 -11.86 -1.63 -3.01
C LEU A 119 -10.62 -0.71 -2.98
N SER A 120 -9.49 -1.21 -2.50
CA SER A 120 -8.25 -0.44 -2.44
C SER A 120 -7.71 -0.10 -3.84
N SER A 121 -7.81 -1.05 -4.78
CA SER A 121 -7.44 -0.87 -6.18
C SER A 121 -8.26 0.21 -6.86
N LEU A 122 -9.57 0.27 -6.60
CA LEU A 122 -10.47 1.29 -7.14
C LEU A 122 -10.16 2.69 -6.59
N TRP A 123 -9.80 2.81 -5.31
CA TRP A 123 -9.46 4.09 -4.69
C TRP A 123 -8.06 4.59 -5.04
N ALA A 124 -7.15 3.70 -5.43
CA ALA A 124 -5.76 4.05 -5.68
C ALA A 124 -5.54 5.12 -6.78
N PRO A 125 -6.18 5.03 -7.97
CA PRO A 125 -6.08 6.08 -8.98
C PRO A 125 -6.61 7.44 -8.50
N VAL A 126 -7.67 7.42 -7.71
CA VAL A 126 -8.31 8.63 -7.16
C VAL A 126 -7.38 9.36 -6.21
N VAL A 127 -6.61 8.63 -5.40
CA VAL A 127 -5.61 9.21 -4.49
C VAL A 127 -4.32 9.59 -5.24
N TYR A 128 -3.90 8.78 -6.21
CA TYR A 128 -2.67 9.02 -6.97
C TYR A 128 -2.74 10.29 -7.81
N TYR A 129 -3.87 10.54 -8.49
CA TYR A 129 -4.02 11.67 -9.41
C TYR A 129 -3.70 13.04 -8.77
N PRO A 130 -4.35 13.46 -7.66
CA PRO A 130 -4.06 14.75 -7.02
C PRO A 130 -2.62 14.82 -6.50
N LEU A 131 -2.08 13.70 -6.01
CA LEU A 131 -0.71 13.61 -5.52
C LEU A 131 0.31 13.80 -6.66
N ASN A 132 0.03 13.23 -7.84
CA ASN A 132 0.83 13.43 -9.04
C ASN A 132 0.83 14.89 -9.50
N CYS A 133 -0.34 15.53 -9.53
CA CYS A 133 -0.46 16.97 -9.83
C CYS A 133 0.34 17.82 -8.83
N TRP A 134 0.28 17.49 -7.54
CA TRP A 134 1.04 18.19 -6.52
C TRP A 134 2.56 18.11 -6.74
N TRP A 135 3.08 16.92 -7.03
CA TRP A 135 4.51 16.76 -7.32
C TRP A 135 4.96 17.47 -8.60
N GLN A 136 4.12 17.50 -9.63
CA GLN A 136 4.41 18.26 -10.85
C GLN A 136 4.53 19.76 -10.55
N LYS A 137 3.63 20.30 -9.72
CA LYS A 137 3.66 21.72 -9.31
C LYS A 137 4.88 22.05 -8.45
N LEU A 138 5.27 21.19 -7.51
CA LEU A 138 6.48 21.39 -6.72
C LEU A 138 7.74 21.36 -7.60
N ARG A 139 7.79 20.47 -8.58
CA ARG A 139 8.91 20.38 -9.52
C ARG A 139 9.04 21.63 -10.38
N SER A 140 7.92 22.17 -10.88
CA SER A 140 7.96 23.40 -11.69
C SER A 140 8.40 24.62 -10.89
N VAL A 141 7.96 24.73 -9.62
CA VAL A 141 8.42 25.79 -8.70
C VAL A 141 9.93 25.67 -8.42
N GLN A 142 10.43 24.45 -8.15
CA GLN A 142 11.85 24.22 -7.90
C GLN A 142 12.72 24.65 -9.09
N ILE A 143 12.31 24.32 -10.31
CA ILE A 143 13.03 24.70 -11.53
C ILE A 143 13.03 26.22 -11.69
N ALA A 144 11.89 26.89 -11.48
CA ALA A 144 11.79 28.34 -11.59
C ALA A 144 12.70 29.09 -10.61
N ILE A 145 12.89 28.56 -9.39
CA ILE A 145 13.81 29.12 -8.40
C ILE A 145 15.27 28.89 -8.83
N SER A 146 15.61 27.69 -9.31
CA SER A 146 16.96 27.35 -9.77
C SER A 146 17.41 28.13 -11.01
N THR A 147 16.47 28.68 -11.81
CA THR A 147 16.80 29.46 -13.02
C THR A 147 16.97 30.96 -12.70
N LYS A 148 16.62 31.39 -11.49
CA LYS A 148 16.75 32.78 -11.02
C LYS A 148 18.01 33.04 -10.18
N LEU A 149 18.74 31.98 -9.81
CA LEU A 149 20.09 32.05 -9.24
C LEU A 149 21.12 31.84 -10.34
#